data_AF-A0A9W6FFV4-F1
#
_entry.id   AF-A0A9W6FFV4-F1
#
_cell.length_a   1.000
_cell.length_b   1.000
_cell.length_c   1.000
_cell.angle_alpha   90.00
_cell.angle_beta   90.00
_cell.angle_gamma   90.00
#
_symmetry.space_group_name_H-M   'P 1'
#
loop_
_entity.id
_entity.type
_entity.pdbx_description
1 polymer ?
#
loop_
_entity_poly.entity_id
_entity_poly.type
_entity_poly.pdbx_seq_one_letter_code
_entity_poly.pdbx_strand_id
1 'polypeptide(L)'
;MIQKKQETVNTMNYKGRDTMREGKLVRDNIPDIIRADGKTPVTRILNREEYLNELDRKLQEEVAEYQADKSLEELADILEVLSAICKARGYSRKDLLKVRDEKRRKRGGFEKRIYWSGNE
;
A
#
# COMPACT_ATOMS: atom_id res chain seq x y z
N MET A 1 -16.84 -43.49 15.60
CA MET A 1 -16.70 -42.16 16.21
C MET A 1 -16.02 -41.26 15.20
N ILE A 2 -16.79 -40.35 14.58
CA ILE A 2 -16.27 -39.42 13.57
C ILE A 2 -16.07 -38.10 14.30
N GLN A 3 -14.82 -37.77 14.65
CA GLN A 3 -14.48 -36.42 15.09
C GLN A 3 -14.16 -35.61 13.84
N LYS A 4 -15.15 -34.85 13.34
CA LYS A 4 -14.89 -33.73 12.44
C LYS A 4 -14.16 -32.67 13.28
N LYS A 5 -12.88 -32.44 13.02
CA LYS A 5 -12.22 -31.21 13.48
C LYS A 5 -12.66 -30.09 12.55
N GLN A 6 -13.50 -29.21 13.09
CA GLN A 6 -13.62 -27.84 12.63
C GLN A 6 -12.22 -27.22 12.74
N GLU A 7 -11.61 -26.86 11.62
CA GLU A 7 -10.51 -25.89 11.63
C GLU A 7 -11.07 -24.57 11.11
N THR A 8 -11.02 -23.61 12.03
CA THR A 8 -11.44 -22.22 11.94
C THR A 8 -10.88 -21.55 10.69
N VAL A 9 -11.77 -21.11 9.83
CA VAL A 9 -11.46 -20.21 8.71
C VAL A 9 -10.99 -18.89 9.32
N ASN A 10 -9.69 -18.61 9.21
CA ASN A 10 -9.11 -17.33 9.58
C ASN A 10 -9.53 -16.32 8.52
N THR A 11 -10.66 -15.65 8.73
CA THR A 11 -11.15 -14.58 7.86
C THR A 11 -10.23 -13.37 8.01
N MET A 12 -9.16 -13.29 7.22
CA MET A 12 -8.50 -12.02 6.96
C MET A 12 -9.52 -11.13 6.24
N ASN A 13 -10.00 -10.12 6.97
CA ASN A 13 -10.82 -9.05 6.45
C ASN A 13 -10.05 -8.35 5.32
N TYR A 14 -10.29 -8.74 4.08
CA TYR A 14 -9.96 -7.90 2.94
C TYR A 14 -10.73 -6.60 3.13
N LYS A 15 -10.00 -5.51 3.36
CA LYS A 15 -10.51 -4.14 3.43
C LYS A 15 -11.17 -3.74 2.10
N GLY A 16 -12.36 -4.27 1.87
CA GLY A 16 -13.23 -3.96 0.76
C GLY A 16 -14.52 -3.41 1.32
N ARG A 17 -14.57 -2.10 1.54
CA ARG A 17 -15.87 -1.43 1.53
C ARG A 17 -16.38 -1.50 0.09
N ASP A 18 -17.55 -2.10 -0.04
CA ASP A 18 -18.30 -2.30 -1.26
C ASP A 18 -18.68 -0.96 -1.89
N THR A 19 -17.97 -0.55 -2.94
CA THR A 19 -18.48 0.38 -3.94
C THR A 19 -18.21 -0.21 -5.32
N MET A 20 -19.10 -1.10 -5.75
CA MET A 20 -19.22 -1.55 -7.13
C MET A 20 -19.36 -0.36 -8.09
N ARG A 21 -18.24 0.24 -8.54
CA ARG A 21 -18.04 0.86 -9.87
C ARG A 21 -16.67 1.49 -10.15
N GLU A 22 -15.64 1.33 -9.32
CA GLU A 22 -14.25 1.62 -9.74
C GLU A 22 -13.33 0.45 -9.37
N GLY A 23 -12.63 -0.10 -10.36
CA GLY A 23 -11.55 -1.05 -10.10
C GLY A 23 -10.40 -0.36 -9.37
N LYS A 24 -9.55 -1.15 -8.70
CA LYS A 24 -8.36 -0.64 -8.00
C LYS A 24 -7.15 -1.51 -8.29
N LEU A 25 -5.96 -0.92 -8.17
CA LEU A 25 -4.72 -1.69 -8.15
C LEU A 25 -4.66 -2.57 -6.89
N VAL A 26 -4.42 -3.85 -7.09
CA VAL A 26 -4.30 -4.86 -6.03
C VAL A 26 -2.95 -5.55 -6.10
N ARG A 27 -2.51 -6.16 -4.99
CA ARG A 27 -1.31 -7.02 -4.99
C ARG A 27 -1.53 -8.25 -5.87
N ASP A 28 -0.44 -8.78 -6.44
CA ASP A 28 -0.47 -9.86 -7.44
C ASP A 28 -1.21 -11.12 -6.98
N ASN A 29 -1.17 -11.44 -5.68
CA ASN A 29 -1.81 -12.64 -5.13
C ASN A 29 -3.29 -12.45 -4.77
N ILE A 30 -3.83 -11.22 -4.84
CA ILE A 30 -5.24 -10.95 -4.49
C ILE A 30 -6.23 -11.76 -5.35
N PRO A 31 -6.05 -11.90 -6.68
CA PRO A 31 -6.93 -12.74 -7.48
C PRO A 31 -6.95 -14.21 -7.02
N ASP A 32 -5.81 -14.77 -6.63
CA ASP A 32 -5.74 -16.16 -6.15
C ASP A 32 -6.43 -16.33 -4.81
N ILE A 33 -6.34 -15.33 -3.93
CA ILE A 33 -7.03 -15.38 -2.65
C ILE A 33 -8.55 -15.27 -2.85
N ILE A 34 -9.01 -14.43 -3.78
CA ILE A 34 -10.43 -14.36 -4.17
C ILE A 34 -10.93 -15.72 -4.70
N ARG A 35 -10.11 -16.43 -5.49
CA ARG A 35 -10.44 -17.79 -5.98
C ARG A 35 -10.52 -18.80 -4.84
N ALA A 36 -9.58 -18.74 -3.88
CA ALA A 36 -9.59 -19.60 -2.71
C ALA A 36 -10.85 -19.41 -1.85
N ASP A 37 -11.41 -18.19 -1.84
CA ASP A 37 -12.69 -17.85 -1.21
C ASP A 37 -13.93 -18.28 -2.04
N GLY A 38 -13.73 -19.05 -3.12
CA GLY A 38 -14.80 -19.55 -3.98
C GLY A 38 -15.45 -18.50 -4.90
N LYS A 39 -14.82 -17.34 -5.06
CA LYS A 39 -15.28 -16.25 -5.94
C LYS A 39 -14.46 -16.19 -7.23
N THR A 40 -15.02 -15.56 -8.27
CA THR A 40 -14.33 -15.38 -9.55
C THR A 40 -13.82 -13.93 -9.66
N PRO A 41 -12.50 -13.66 -9.60
CA PRO A 41 -11.98 -12.32 -9.76
C PRO A 41 -12.08 -11.86 -11.23
N VAL A 42 -12.45 -10.60 -11.43
CA VAL A 42 -12.39 -9.93 -12.76
C VAL A 42 -11.17 -9.01 -12.76
N THR A 43 -10.17 -9.33 -13.58
CA THR A 43 -8.87 -8.63 -13.60
C THR A 43 -8.41 -8.35 -15.02
N ARG A 44 -7.62 -7.29 -15.19
CA ARG A 44 -6.79 -7.09 -16.38
C ARG A 44 -5.41 -6.58 -15.97
N ILE A 45 -4.44 -6.73 -16.85
CA ILE A 45 -3.13 -6.11 -16.67
C ILE A 45 -3.20 -4.66 -17.18
N LEU A 46 -2.66 -3.73 -16.39
CA LEU A 46 -2.55 -2.32 -16.74
C LEU A 46 -1.37 -2.10 -17.69
N ASN A 47 -1.52 -1.17 -18.64
CA ASN A 47 -0.36 -0.69 -19.39
C ASN A 47 0.51 0.23 -18.50
N ARG A 48 1.66 0.69 -19.01
CA ARG A 48 2.62 1.48 -18.22
C ARG A 48 2.03 2.79 -17.68
N GLU A 49 1.27 3.51 -18.48
CA GLU A 49 0.69 4.80 -18.09
C GLU A 49 -0.41 4.61 -17.05
N GLU A 50 -1.32 3.65 -17.31
CA GLU A 50 -2.37 3.27 -16.38
C GLU A 50 -1.80 2.81 -15.03
N TYR A 51 -0.73 2.02 -15.06
CA TYR A 51 -0.08 1.53 -13.86
C TYR A 51 0.54 2.66 -13.03
N LEU A 52 1.19 3.63 -13.66
CA LEU A 52 1.73 4.80 -12.96
C LEU A 52 0.62 5.64 -12.31
N ASN A 53 -0.48 5.87 -13.03
CA ASN A 53 -1.63 6.61 -12.51
C ASN A 53 -2.28 5.87 -11.33
N GLU A 54 -2.49 4.57 -11.45
CA GLU A 54 -3.08 3.76 -10.39
C GLU A 54 -2.16 3.59 -9.19
N LEU A 55 -0.83 3.60 -9.35
CA LEU A 55 0.11 3.66 -8.23
C LEU A 55 -0.02 4.96 -7.42
N ASP A 56 -0.19 6.10 -8.09
CA ASP A 56 -0.38 7.38 -7.41
C ASP A 56 -1.73 7.44 -6.68
N ARG A 57 -2.81 6.89 -7.29
CA ARG A 57 -4.10 6.73 -6.61
C ARG A 57 -3.98 5.78 -5.41
N LYS A 58 -3.25 4.67 -5.57
CA LYS A 58 -3.01 3.70 -4.50
C LYS A 58 -2.26 4.33 -3.32
N LEU A 59 -1.27 5.20 -3.58
CA LEU A 59 -0.57 5.92 -2.51
C LEU A 59 -1.53 6.80 -1.70
N GLN A 60 -2.48 7.46 -2.38
CA GLN A 60 -3.50 8.28 -1.70
C GLN A 60 -4.46 7.41 -0.88
N GLU A 61 -4.89 6.25 -1.40
CA GLU A 61 -5.70 5.25 -0.68
C GLU A 61 -4.99 4.86 0.62
N GLU A 62 -3.76 4.35 0.57
CA GLU A 62 -3.06 3.85 1.77
C GLU A 62 -2.72 4.95 2.77
N VAL A 63 -2.40 6.16 2.31
CA VAL A 63 -2.22 7.31 3.21
C VAL A 63 -3.54 7.66 3.90
N ALA A 64 -4.67 7.63 3.19
CA ALA A 64 -5.97 7.88 3.80
C ALA A 64 -6.35 6.78 4.82
N GLU A 65 -6.08 5.52 4.50
CA GLU A 65 -6.27 4.40 5.43
C GLU A 65 -5.40 4.55 6.68
N TYR A 66 -4.10 4.87 6.53
CA TYR A 66 -3.24 5.17 7.67
C TYR A 66 -3.75 6.36 8.48
N GLN A 67 -4.29 7.39 7.83
CA GLN A 67 -4.84 8.54 8.53
C GLN A 67 -6.08 8.18 9.36
N ALA A 68 -6.86 7.18 8.95
CA ALA A 68 -8.02 6.68 9.69
C ALA A 68 -7.62 5.70 10.81
N ASP A 69 -6.79 4.70 10.48
CA ASP A 69 -6.55 3.54 11.34
C ASP A 69 -5.29 3.68 12.20
N LYS A 70 -4.32 4.51 11.79
CA LYS A 70 -3.01 4.71 12.45
C LYS A 70 -2.22 3.41 12.69
N SER A 71 -2.49 2.37 11.89
CA SER A 71 -1.93 1.02 12.08
C SER A 71 -0.52 0.91 11.52
N LEU A 72 0.23 -0.10 12.00
CA LEU A 72 1.54 -0.43 11.44
C LEU A 72 1.40 -1.07 10.05
N GLU A 73 0.31 -1.79 9.84
CA GLU A 73 -0.09 -2.45 8.61
C GLU A 73 -0.23 -1.41 7.48
N GLU A 74 -0.92 -0.29 7.70
CA GLU A 74 -1.06 0.75 6.68
C GLU A 74 0.28 1.43 6.36
N LEU A 75 1.15 1.58 7.36
CA LEU A 75 2.51 2.09 7.12
C LEU A 75 3.33 1.13 6.25
N ALA A 76 3.12 -0.18 6.41
CA ALA A 76 3.75 -1.19 5.56
C ALA A 76 3.19 -1.16 4.13
N ASP A 77 1.88 -0.93 3.96
CA ASP A 77 1.25 -0.76 2.66
C ASP A 77 1.73 0.52 1.95
N ILE A 78 1.84 1.65 2.66
CA ILE A 78 2.46 2.87 2.13
C ILE A 78 3.91 2.60 1.66
N LEU A 79 4.70 1.85 2.46
CA LEU A 79 6.08 1.51 2.10
C LEU A 79 6.16 0.64 0.83
N GLU A 80 5.25 -0.32 0.67
CA GLU A 80 5.14 -1.16 -0.52
C GLU A 80 4.83 -0.30 -1.76
N VAL A 81 3.84 0.58 -1.66
CA VAL A 81 3.44 1.47 -2.76
C VAL A 81 4.56 2.43 -3.16
N LEU A 82 5.25 3.04 -2.18
CA LEU A 82 6.41 3.89 -2.44
C LEU A 82 7.53 3.13 -3.17
N SER A 83 7.74 1.86 -2.83
CA SER A 83 8.74 1.00 -3.46
C SER A 83 8.35 0.69 -4.92
N ALA A 84 7.07 0.36 -5.17
CA ALA A 84 6.55 0.12 -6.50
C ALA A 84 6.62 1.39 -7.38
N ILE A 85 6.25 2.55 -6.83
CA ILE A 85 6.40 3.86 -7.47
C ILE A 85 7.85 4.12 -7.90
N CYS A 86 8.82 3.92 -7.00
CA CYS A 86 10.22 4.16 -7.31
C CYS A 86 10.67 3.31 -8.50
N LYS A 87 10.35 2.00 -8.46
CA LYS A 87 10.69 1.07 -9.54
C LYS A 87 10.01 1.45 -10.86
N ALA A 88 8.72 1.75 -10.85
CA ALA A 88 7.95 2.10 -12.04
C ALA A 88 8.45 3.39 -12.73
N ARG A 89 8.98 4.32 -11.92
CA ARG A 89 9.59 5.57 -12.39
C ARG A 89 11.09 5.43 -12.74
N GLY A 90 11.68 4.25 -12.60
CA GLY A 90 13.06 3.97 -13.00
C GLY A 90 14.12 4.25 -11.93
N TYR A 91 13.71 4.46 -10.67
CA TYR A 91 14.63 4.62 -9.55
C TYR A 91 14.87 3.30 -8.82
N SER A 92 16.09 3.12 -8.32
CA SER A 92 16.37 2.03 -7.38
C SER A 92 16.01 2.41 -5.95
N ARG A 93 15.79 1.41 -5.09
CA ARG A 93 15.67 1.62 -3.64
C ARG A 93 16.89 2.34 -3.07
N LYS A 94 18.09 2.07 -3.61
CA LYS A 94 19.33 2.72 -3.20
C LYS A 94 19.30 4.22 -3.49
N ASP A 95 18.76 4.63 -4.64
CA ASP A 95 18.63 6.04 -5.00
C ASP A 95 17.69 6.78 -4.05
N LEU A 96 16.53 6.19 -3.75
CA LEU A 96 15.58 6.76 -2.78
C LEU A 96 16.23 6.96 -1.40
N LEU A 97 16.90 5.93 -0.88
CA LEU A 97 17.54 5.98 0.44
C LEU A 97 18.69 6.99 0.46
N LYS A 98 19.49 7.08 -0.61
CA LYS A 98 20.53 8.08 -0.75
C LYS A 98 19.96 9.51 -0.64
N VAL A 99 18.89 9.81 -1.39
CA VAL A 99 18.23 11.13 -1.34
C VAL A 99 17.66 11.42 0.05
N ARG A 100 17.05 10.42 0.71
CA ARG A 100 16.55 10.54 2.09
C ARG A 100 17.68 10.89 3.07
N ASP A 101 18.79 10.16 3.01
CA ASP A 101 19.90 10.30 3.94
C ASP A 101 20.65 11.62 3.73
N GLU A 102 20.80 12.07 2.48
CA GLU A 102 21.33 13.40 2.18
C GLU A 102 20.45 14.52 2.75
N LYS A 103 19.11 14.42 2.63
CA LYS A 103 18.18 15.36 3.26
C LYS A 103 18.30 15.33 4.79
N ARG A 104 18.36 14.13 5.39
CA ARG A 104 18.51 13.96 6.84
C ARG A 104 19.82 14.56 7.36
N ARG A 105 20.93 14.36 6.65
CA ARG A 105 22.24 14.96 7.00
C ARG A 105 22.21 16.49 6.89
N LYS A 106 21.60 17.03 5.84
CA LYS A 106 21.56 18.48 5.57
C LYS A 106 20.56 19.23 6.45
N ARG A 107 19.43 18.61 6.79
CA ARG A 107 18.26 19.29 7.40
C ARG A 107 17.82 18.71 8.75
N GLY A 108 18.44 17.61 9.19
CA GLY A 108 17.96 16.83 10.33
C GLY A 108 16.79 15.90 9.97
N GLY A 109 16.34 15.14 10.96
CA GLY A 109 15.08 14.39 10.91
C GLY A 109 14.00 15.04 11.79
N PHE A 110 12.92 14.30 12.04
CA PHE A 110 11.77 14.79 12.80
C PHE A 110 11.89 14.54 14.32
N GLU A 111 13.03 14.03 14.80
CA GLU A 111 13.21 13.60 16.21
C GLU A 111 13.12 14.77 17.20
N LYS A 112 13.46 15.99 16.76
CA LYS A 112 13.37 17.20 17.59
C LYS A 112 11.94 17.76 17.73
N ARG A 113 10.95 17.23 16.99
CA ARG A 113 9.54 17.66 17.05
C ARG A 113 9.32 19.17 16.85
N ILE A 114 10.10 19.78 15.97
CA ILE A 114 10.03 21.23 15.70
C ILE A 114 8.83 21.51 14.79
N TYR A 115 7.97 22.45 15.21
CA TYR A 115 6.90 23.03 14.39
C TYR A 115 7.32 24.44 13.94
N TRP A 116 7.22 24.75 12.66
CA TRP A 116 7.60 26.05 12.09
C TRP A 116 6.35 26.91 11.86
N SER A 117 6.35 28.14 12.38
CA SER A 117 5.22 29.08 12.31
C SER A 117 5.46 30.31 11.42
N GLY A 118 6.59 30.39 10.71
CA GLY A 118 6.97 31.52 9.85
C GLY A 118 8.27 32.20 10.28
N ASN A 119 8.60 33.31 9.61
CA ASN A 119 9.73 34.19 9.93
C ASN A 119 9.16 35.61 10.11
N GLU A 120 9.72 36.38 11.04
CA GLU A 120 9.49 37.83 11.16
C GLU A 120 10.40 38.61 10.21
#